data_AF-B9SKA0-F1
#
_entry.id   AF-B9SKA0-F1
#
_cell.length_a   1.000
_cell.length_b   1.000
_cell.length_c   1.000
_cell.angle_alpha   90.00
_cell.angle_beta   90.00
_cell.angle_gamma   90.00
#
_symmetry.space_group_name_H-M   'P 1'
#
loop_
_entity.id
_entity.type
_entity.pdbx_description
1 polymer ?
#
loop_
_entity_poly.entity_id
_entity_poly.type
_entity_poly.pdbx_seq_one_letter_code
_entity_poly.pdbx_strand_id
1 'polypeptide(L)'
;MPLLRSLHVMGRKHEVLRMDALKFFLSSLGRLRLFWKLQKIPEWVDTLPKLRELWLGWSSLEKNPASNLAAFCNLRILCLIKAYNGKSMDFLEGFGKLENLFLCNSSELETITTIEGVMPSL
;
A
#
# COMPACT_ATOMS: atom_id res chain seq x y z
N MET A 1 -5.88 15.98 21.96
CA MET A 1 -6.09 14.62 21.42
C MET A 1 -4.81 14.18 20.72
N PRO A 2 -4.18 13.05 21.07
CA PRO A 2 -2.97 12.62 20.38
C PRO A 2 -3.34 12.19 18.95
N LEU A 3 -2.74 12.85 17.97
CA LEU A 3 -2.90 12.53 16.55
C LEU A 3 -2.03 11.31 16.23
N LEU A 4 -2.64 10.16 15.96
CA LEU A 4 -1.91 8.96 15.58
C LEU A 4 -1.26 9.15 14.20
N ARG A 5 0.08 9.29 14.18
CA ARG A 5 0.84 9.54 12.95
C ARG A 5 1.40 8.28 12.30
N SER A 6 1.57 7.22 13.08
CA SER A 6 2.18 5.98 12.64
C SER A 6 1.40 4.81 13.23
N LEU A 7 0.99 3.88 12.38
CA LEU A 7 0.28 2.68 12.77
C LEU A 7 1.01 1.48 12.18
N HIS A 8 1.33 0.53 13.04
CA HIS A 8 1.90 -0.75 12.65
C HIS A 8 0.95 -1.83 13.14
N VAL A 9 0.38 -2.58 12.19
CA VAL A 9 -0.54 -3.68 12.48
C VAL A 9 0.08 -4.98 11.97
N MET A 10 0.11 -5.96 12.85
CA MET A 10 0.60 -7.29 12.56
C MET A 10 -0.58 -8.26 12.70
N GLY A 11 -1.06 -8.79 11.57
CA GLY A 11 -2.09 -9.83 11.56
C GLY A 11 -1.59 -11.18 12.10
N ARG A 12 -2.50 -12.12 12.33
CA ARG A 12 -2.17 -13.52 12.61
C ARG A 12 -2.19 -14.33 11.31
N LYS A 13 -1.37 -15.38 11.24
CA LYS A 13 -1.10 -16.20 10.03
C LYS A 13 -2.34 -16.72 9.29
N HIS A 14 -3.50 -16.81 9.95
CA HIS A 14 -4.75 -17.34 9.39
C HIS A 14 -5.98 -16.44 9.60
N GLU A 15 -5.82 -15.24 10.14
CA GLU A 15 -6.93 -14.31 10.38
C GLU A 15 -6.84 -13.14 9.41
N VAL A 16 -7.92 -12.88 8.66
CA VAL A 16 -8.03 -11.70 7.81
C VAL A 16 -8.17 -10.49 8.73
N LEU A 17 -7.25 -9.54 8.59
CA LEU A 17 -7.23 -8.32 9.38
C LEU A 17 -8.40 -7.40 8.98
N ARG A 18 -9.49 -7.40 9.77
CA ARG A 18 -10.62 -6.49 9.58
C ARG A 18 -10.33 -5.15 10.25
N MET A 19 -10.23 -4.09 9.46
CA MET A 19 -9.84 -2.76 9.96
C MET A 19 -10.86 -1.65 9.71
N ASP A 20 -12.08 -2.00 9.28
CA ASP A 20 -13.10 -1.03 8.88
C ASP A 20 -13.51 -0.08 10.03
N ALA A 21 -13.36 -0.52 11.28
CA ALA A 21 -13.62 0.27 12.48
C ALA A 21 -12.61 1.40 12.73
N LEU A 22 -11.43 1.38 12.08
CA LEU A 22 -10.36 2.34 12.36
C LEU A 22 -10.45 3.64 11.55
N LYS A 23 -11.30 3.68 10.51
CA LYS A 23 -11.39 4.80 9.55
C LYS A 23 -11.40 6.19 10.19
N PHE A 24 -12.20 6.38 11.24
CA PHE A 24 -12.42 7.70 11.84
C PHE A 24 -11.24 8.22 12.67
N PHE A 25 -10.35 7.33 13.13
CA PHE A 25 -9.24 7.70 14.02
C PHE A 25 -7.93 7.96 13.27
N LEU A 26 -7.88 7.71 11.96
CA LEU A 26 -6.65 7.69 11.17
C LEU A 26 -6.46 8.89 10.24
N SER A 27 -7.29 9.93 10.34
CA SER A 27 -7.20 11.15 9.50
C SER A 27 -5.87 11.89 9.58
N SER A 28 -5.08 11.65 10.64
CA SER A 28 -3.74 12.21 10.84
C SER A 28 -2.60 11.24 10.53
N LEU A 29 -2.91 10.03 10.08
CA LEU A 29 -1.95 8.97 9.86
C LEU A 29 -1.06 9.30 8.66
N GLY A 30 0.24 9.42 8.92
CA GLY A 30 1.26 9.63 7.88
C GLY A 30 1.93 8.33 7.44
N ARG A 31 1.96 7.32 8.32
CA ARG A 31 2.63 6.04 8.07
C ARG A 31 1.75 4.87 8.46
N LEU A 32 1.59 3.93 7.53
CA LEU A 32 0.84 2.70 7.74
C LEU A 32 1.70 1.50 7.36
N ARG A 33 1.83 0.57 8.29
CA ARG A 33 2.50 -0.71 8.06
C ARG A 33 1.54 -1.85 8.37
N LEU A 34 1.21 -2.63 7.36
CA LEU A 34 0.33 -3.79 7.47
C LEU A 34 1.10 -5.03 7.07
N PHE A 35 1.22 -5.95 8.02
CA PHE A 35 1.88 -7.22 7.79
C PHE A 35 0.92 -8.39 7.99
N TRP A 36 1.20 -9.46 7.25
CA TRP A 36 0.43 -10.70 7.14
C TRP A 36 -0.77 -10.63 6.21
N LYS A 37 -1.48 -11.76 6.06
CA LYS A 37 -2.45 -12.02 5.01
C LYS A 37 -3.59 -10.99 5.02
N LEU A 38 -3.65 -10.17 3.97
CA LEU A 38 -4.68 -9.17 3.74
C LEU A 38 -5.66 -9.61 2.64
N GLN A 39 -5.18 -10.34 1.62
CA GLN A 39 -5.89 -10.68 0.37
C GLN A 39 -6.27 -9.49 -0.51
N LYS A 40 -6.77 -8.40 0.09
CA LYS A 40 -7.10 -7.12 -0.53
C LYS A 40 -6.60 -5.97 0.36
N ILE A 41 -6.23 -4.85 -0.25
CA ILE A 41 -5.97 -3.62 0.49
C ILE A 41 -7.31 -3.10 1.06
N PRO A 42 -7.40 -2.79 2.37
CA PRO A 42 -8.62 -2.25 2.95
C PRO A 42 -9.02 -0.93 2.28
N GLU A 43 -10.30 -0.75 1.98
CA GLU A 43 -10.79 0.40 1.20
C GLU A 43 -10.48 1.72 1.92
N TRP A 44 -10.64 1.80 3.24
CA TRP A 44 -10.35 3.03 3.97
C TRP A 44 -8.91 3.52 3.86
N VAL A 45 -7.94 2.68 3.43
CA VAL A 45 -6.56 3.12 3.21
C VAL A 45 -6.55 4.24 2.19
N ASP A 46 -7.33 4.13 1.09
CA ASP A 46 -7.42 5.15 0.03
C ASP A 46 -8.02 6.48 0.51
N THR A 47 -8.77 6.45 1.61
CA THR A 47 -9.39 7.63 2.22
C THR A 47 -8.45 8.40 3.16
N LEU A 48 -7.21 7.95 3.39
CA LEU A 48 -6.29 8.58 4.34
C LEU A 48 -5.58 9.81 3.72
N PRO A 49 -6.00 11.05 4.05
CA PRO A 49 -5.59 12.24 3.31
C PRO A 49 -4.11 12.61 3.52
N LYS A 50 -3.51 12.13 4.60
CA LYS A 50 -2.15 12.47 5.03
C LYS A 50 -1.17 11.30 4.90
N LEU A 51 -1.61 10.15 4.38
CA LEU A 51 -0.74 8.98 4.25
C LEU A 51 0.38 9.26 3.25
N ARG A 52 1.62 9.08 3.71
CA ARG A 52 2.84 9.30 2.92
C ARG A 52 3.66 8.03 2.78
N GLU A 53 3.56 7.11 3.72
CA GLU A 53 4.31 5.86 3.69
C GLU A 53 3.37 4.68 3.90
N LEU A 54 3.41 3.74 2.95
CA LEU A 54 2.66 2.50 3.02
C LEU A 54 3.61 1.32 2.90
N TRP A 55 3.55 0.42 3.89
CA TRP A 55 4.28 -0.82 3.90
C TRP A 55 3.28 -1.96 3.96
N LEU A 56 3.32 -2.84 2.97
CA LEU A 56 2.53 -4.06 2.91
C LEU A 56 3.50 -5.24 2.89
N GLY A 57 3.33 -6.19 3.81
CA GLY A 57 4.16 -7.38 3.81
C GLY A 57 3.41 -8.67 4.11
N TRP A 58 3.84 -9.77 3.49
CA TRP A 58 3.19 -11.09 3.60
C TRP A 58 1.67 -11.05 3.34
N SER A 59 1.24 -10.13 2.47
CA SER A 59 -0.16 -9.75 2.30
C SER A 59 -0.95 -10.67 1.37
N SER A 60 -0.26 -11.42 0.51
CA SER A 60 -0.85 -12.33 -0.48
C SER A 60 -1.98 -11.66 -1.27
N LEU A 61 -1.72 -10.45 -1.78
CA LEU A 61 -2.67 -9.69 -2.59
C LEU A 61 -2.91 -10.43 -3.90
N GLU A 62 -4.18 -10.62 -4.24
CA GLU A 62 -4.61 -11.32 -5.46
C GLU A 62 -4.74 -10.36 -6.66
N LYS A 63 -5.03 -9.09 -6.38
CA LYS A 63 -5.18 -8.03 -7.39
C LYS A 63 -3.99 -7.10 -7.38
N ASN A 64 -3.70 -6.50 -8.54
CA ASN A 64 -2.65 -5.50 -8.68
C ASN A 64 -2.82 -4.39 -7.63
N PRO A 65 -1.87 -4.21 -6.69
CA PRO A 65 -1.98 -3.19 -5.65
C PRO A 65 -1.95 -1.78 -6.22
N ALA A 66 -1.28 -1.55 -7.36
CA ALA A 66 -1.10 -0.22 -7.92
C ALA A 66 -2.43 0.45 -8.30
N SER A 67 -3.41 -0.32 -8.81
CA SER A 67 -4.73 0.21 -9.16
C SER A 67 -5.48 0.77 -7.95
N ASN A 68 -5.37 0.12 -6.79
CA ASN A 68 -5.96 0.62 -5.55
C ASN A 68 -5.17 1.80 -4.97
N LEU A 69 -3.85 1.82 -5.20
CA LEU A 69 -2.95 2.82 -4.65
C LEU A 69 -2.81 4.09 -5.51
N ALA A 70 -3.33 4.07 -6.74
CA ALA A 70 -3.38 5.24 -7.61
C ALA A 70 -4.19 6.41 -7.03
N ALA A 71 -5.18 6.15 -6.17
CA ALA A 71 -5.95 7.21 -5.52
C ALA A 71 -5.12 8.10 -4.58
N PHE A 72 -3.90 7.68 -4.22
CA PHE A 72 -3.10 8.31 -3.17
C PHE A 72 -2.16 9.39 -3.72
N CYS A 73 -2.71 10.59 -3.91
CA CYS A 73 -1.94 11.74 -4.40
C CYS A 73 -0.78 12.20 -3.50
N ASN A 74 -0.67 11.70 -2.25
CA ASN A 74 0.35 12.08 -1.27
C ASN A 74 1.32 10.95 -0.90
N LEU A 75 1.18 9.76 -1.49
CA LEU A 75 2.07 8.64 -1.18
C LEU A 75 3.48 8.93 -1.71
N ARG A 76 4.48 8.88 -0.82
CA ARG A 76 5.90 9.12 -1.11
C ARG A 76 6.71 7.84 -1.06
N ILE A 77 6.38 6.92 -0.15
CA ILE A 77 7.07 5.65 0.00
C ILE A 77 6.07 4.51 -0.11
N LEU A 78 6.31 3.60 -1.05
CA LEU A 78 5.61 2.33 -1.18
C LEU A 78 6.59 1.18 -1.00
N CYS A 79 6.38 0.35 0.02
CA CYS A 79 7.17 -0.85 0.27
C CYS A 79 6.27 -2.09 0.23
N LEU A 80 6.58 -3.02 -0.66
CA LEU A 80 5.88 -4.29 -0.87
C LEU A 80 6.84 -5.44 -0.58
N ILE A 81 6.62 -6.18 0.52
CA ILE A 81 7.49 -7.28 0.97
C ILE A 81 6.73 -8.61 0.90
N LYS A 82 6.94 -9.42 -0.14
CA LYS A 82 6.11 -10.62 -0.39
C LYS A 82 4.60 -10.29 -0.30
N ALA A 83 4.23 -9.14 -0.87
CA ALA A 83 2.90 -8.57 -0.71
C ALA A 83 1.94 -9.01 -1.83
N TYR A 84 2.44 -9.20 -3.06
CA TYR A 84 1.65 -9.48 -4.25
C TYR A 84 2.14 -10.76 -4.92
N ASN A 85 1.19 -11.63 -5.31
CA ASN A 85 1.45 -12.93 -5.93
C ASN A 85 1.07 -12.94 -7.42
N GLY A 86 1.06 -11.78 -8.08
CA GLY A 86 0.80 -11.71 -9.52
C GLY A 86 2.08 -11.52 -10.32
N LYS A 87 1.99 -11.87 -11.60
CA LYS A 87 3.11 -11.81 -12.55
C LYS A 87 3.40 -10.42 -13.09
N SER A 88 2.40 -9.55 -13.13
CA SER A 88 2.54 -8.20 -13.68
C SER A 88 1.99 -7.15 -12.72
N MET A 89 2.67 -6.01 -12.64
CA MET A 89 2.23 -4.86 -11.86
C MET A 89 2.22 -3.60 -12.73
N ASP A 90 1.03 -3.03 -12.91
CA ASP A 90 0.82 -1.88 -13.80
C ASP A 90 0.59 -0.60 -12.99
N PHE A 91 1.49 0.37 -13.15
CA PHE A 91 1.39 1.73 -12.62
C PHE A 91 0.92 2.66 -13.73
N LEU A 92 -0.39 2.86 -13.83
CA LEU A 92 -1.02 3.61 -14.93
C LEU A 92 -1.43 5.04 -14.54
N GLU A 93 -1.68 5.29 -13.26
CA GLU A 93 -2.08 6.61 -12.76
C GLU A 93 -1.72 6.77 -11.28
N GLY A 94 -1.70 8.02 -10.78
CA GLY A 94 -1.84 8.28 -9.34
C GLY A 94 -0.58 8.43 -8.47
N PHE A 95 0.61 8.13 -9.00
CA PHE A 95 1.85 8.09 -8.21
C PHE A 95 2.73 9.34 -8.36
N GLY A 96 2.11 10.51 -8.55
CA GLY A 96 2.80 11.77 -8.85
C GLY A 96 3.87 12.20 -7.82
N LYS A 97 3.70 11.81 -6.55
CA LYS A 97 4.62 12.16 -5.45
C LYS A 97 5.42 10.96 -4.91
N LEU A 98 5.35 9.81 -5.58
CA LEU A 98 6.07 8.63 -5.16
C LEU A 98 7.56 8.86 -5.38
N GLU A 99 8.34 8.79 -4.30
CA GLU A 99 9.79 9.03 -4.26
C GLU A 99 10.58 7.74 -4.07
N ASN A 100 9.97 6.73 -3.45
CA ASN A 100 10.61 5.45 -3.24
C ASN A 100 9.63 4.29 -3.44
N LEU A 101 10.01 3.36 -4.31
CA LEU A 101 9.34 2.09 -4.52
C LEU A 101 10.27 0.94 -4.14
N PHE A 102 9.88 0.16 -3.14
CA PHE A 102 10.61 -1.02 -2.72
C PHE A 102 9.79 -2.28 -3.00
N LEU A 103 10.33 -3.16 -3.83
CA LEU A 103 9.77 -4.47 -4.14
C LEU A 103 10.71 -5.55 -3.59
N CYS A 104 10.33 -6.19 -2.48
CA CYS A 104 11.16 -7.18 -1.81
C CYS A 104 10.47 -8.54 -1.81
N ASN A 105 11.22 -9.60 -2.10
CA ASN A 105 10.72 -10.98 -2.10
C ASN A 105 9.47 -11.19 -3.00
N SER A 106 9.46 -10.52 -4.16
CA SER A 106 8.41 -10.61 -5.19
C SER A 106 8.75 -11.67 -6.25
N SER A 107 8.93 -12.92 -5.82
CA SER A 107 9.46 -14.00 -6.69
C SER A 107 8.60 -14.33 -7.92
N GLU A 108 7.31 -14.02 -7.87
CA GLU A 108 6.37 -14.30 -8.97
C GLU A 108 6.22 -13.12 -9.94
N LEU A 109 6.72 -11.93 -9.59
CA LEU A 109 6.61 -10.73 -10.40
C LEU A 109 7.63 -10.75 -11.53
N GLU A 110 7.14 -10.83 -12.76
CA GLU A 110 7.94 -10.91 -13.99
C GLU A 110 8.04 -9.54 -14.68
N THR A 111 6.96 -8.76 -14.65
CA THR A 111 6.85 -7.51 -15.43
C THR A 111 6.30 -6.35 -14.60
N ILE A 112 6.87 -5.16 -14.81
CA ILE A 112 6.32 -3.90 -14.30
C ILE A 112 6.04 -3.00 -15.50
N THR A 113 4.80 -2.54 -15.63
CA THR A 113 4.36 -1.62 -16.69
C THR A 113 4.14 -0.25 -16.10
N THR A 114 4.66 0.80 -16.75
CA THR A 114 4.49 2.18 -16.31
C THR A 114 4.13 3.09 -17.49
N ILE A 115 3.28 4.08 -17.27
CA ILE A 115 3.05 5.16 -18.25
C ILE A 115 4.09 6.27 -18.03
N GLU A 116 4.57 6.89 -19.10
CA GLU A 116 5.48 8.04 -19.01
C GLU A 116 4.89 9.13 -18.11
N GLY A 117 5.69 9.63 -17.17
CA GLY A 117 5.26 10.68 -16.24
C GLY A 117 4.32 10.24 -15.11
N VAL A 118 3.98 8.94 -14.97
CA VAL A 118 3.10 8.46 -13.89
C VAL A 118 3.75 8.54 -12.50
N MET A 119 5.07 8.39 -12.45
CA MET A 119 5.91 8.44 -11.25
C MET A 119 7.06 9.44 -11.48
N PRO A 120 6.77 10.74 -11.64
CA PRO A 120 7.77 11.73 -12.05
C PRO A 120 8.77 12.07 -10.93
N SER A 121 8.51 11.63 -9.70
CA SER A 121 9.36 11.88 -8.52
C SER A 121 10.17 10.65 -8.07
N LEU A 122 10.04 9.52 -8.79
CA LEU A 122 10.71 8.24 -8.49
C LEU A 122 12.08 8.17 -9.18
#